data_AF-A0A9P0XD09-F1
#
_entry.id   AF-A0A9P0XD09-F1
#
_cell.length_a   1.000
_cell.length_b   1.000
_cell.length_c   1.000
_cell.angle_alpha   90.00
_cell.angle_beta   90.00
_cell.angle_gamma   90.00
#
_symmetry.space_group_name_H-M   'P 1'
#
loop_
_entity.id
_entity.type
_entity.pdbx_description
1 polymer ?
#
loop_
_entity_poly.entity_id
_entity_poly.type
_entity_poly.pdbx_seq_one_letter_code
_entity_poly.pdbx_strand_id
1 'polypeptide(L)'
;MKIHCFQKTWNLLFLFITLAKCVAKEDVKLNIKQGTLSGLRKETFLNSKIYYSFTGIPYAKPPLGALRLQPPQSHEGWEGILKAHEERPTCFQVSFRRRNNEPPGFSGTEDCLFLNVYTPDIESSAPVVVFDYNDNFKTGFNGSQTYSPDFFIEEGVIVVNINHRLGIFGYLTTEDDVIPPNAGLRDFILGLAWIQDNIKAFGGDPKRVTIMGSRGGAVIANILLHSEKAKYLFSSVILQSGTAMESIYFDNNPREKAFEIGKLLNITTDDSKILFEKLQLVDANTLLSLEGNVFDKRVMNDLQLSIDTFSPTIDKNTKDAVIATLPEKANIVNDVPVLVGFNSREGLDLASPYLMEPKMVNDIKNALFIFPIRVDFHFDRNSSIFHNALSEVLHYYLKDGYLHYTNILDYAVYVSDLFQNYALHTAAQKLCRDLKSEVYYYLFDYRGGLNENSEYISRFLRFSMEHWGATITDELCYLHFCTRIKKTYNQFKKLPSEQPEFKVLKKMVRMWTNFAKYGNPTPDGNDDILKATKWLPMDKKGDSNYLHITKTLKMKKNPLGERSEFWDEFLNKYRRLTNDATVVNEEIRHVEL
;
A
#
# COMPACT_ATOMS: atom_id res chain seq x y z
N MET A 1 -24.95 39.78 62.56
CA MET A 1 -25.38 39.53 61.16
C MET A 1 -24.44 40.31 60.25
N LYS A 2 -23.56 39.62 59.49
CA LYS A 2 -22.66 40.06 58.38
C LYS A 2 -21.82 41.35 58.59
N ILE A 3 -20.54 41.27 58.99
CA ILE A 3 -19.29 41.03 58.18
C ILE A 3 -19.00 42.19 57.22
N HIS A 4 -18.19 43.20 57.61
CA HIS A 4 -16.71 43.34 57.50
C HIS A 4 -16.18 43.65 56.09
N CYS A 5 -15.61 44.85 55.92
CA CYS A 5 -14.75 45.20 54.80
C CYS A 5 -13.58 46.09 55.29
N PHE A 6 -12.38 45.74 54.81
CA PHE A 6 -11.11 46.49 54.78
C PHE A 6 -10.33 46.77 56.08
N GLN A 7 -9.21 46.05 56.26
CA GLN A 7 -7.86 46.65 56.16
C GLN A 7 -6.69 45.64 56.22
N LYS A 8 -5.70 45.89 55.35
CA LYS A 8 -4.23 45.79 55.50
C LYS A 8 -3.49 44.44 55.69
N THR A 9 -2.71 44.12 54.65
CA THR A 9 -1.26 43.75 54.61
C THR A 9 -0.71 42.63 55.49
N TRP A 10 -0.14 41.60 54.85
CA TRP A 10 1.17 40.94 55.11
C TRP A 10 1.30 39.72 54.17
N ASN A 11 2.22 39.73 53.20
CA ASN A 11 3.58 39.17 53.22
C ASN A 11 3.71 37.76 52.61
N LEU A 12 4.68 37.66 51.69
CA LEU A 12 5.58 36.53 51.44
C LEU A 12 5.11 35.31 50.59
N LEU A 13 5.79 35.21 49.45
CA LEU A 13 6.45 33.99 48.94
C LEU A 13 5.58 32.94 48.21
N PHE A 14 5.37 33.12 46.90
CA PHE A 14 5.28 31.97 45.98
C PHE A 14 5.83 32.35 44.60
N LEU A 15 7.16 32.39 44.52
CA LEU A 15 7.89 32.36 43.25
C LEU A 15 7.98 30.89 42.81
N PHE A 16 6.92 30.35 42.19
CA PHE A 16 7.05 29.10 41.45
C PHE A 16 7.79 29.38 40.15
N ILE A 17 9.12 29.23 40.19
CA ILE A 17 9.94 29.05 38.99
C ILE A 17 9.47 27.75 38.35
N THR A 18 8.54 27.86 37.41
CA THR A 18 8.33 26.83 36.41
C THR A 18 9.52 26.91 35.47
N LEU A 19 10.62 26.24 35.84
CA LEU A 19 11.64 25.80 34.91
C LEU A 19 10.95 24.80 33.97
N ALA A 20 10.27 25.32 32.96
CA ALA A 20 10.00 24.57 31.76
C ALA A 20 11.37 24.08 31.29
N LYS A 21 11.60 22.77 31.41
CA LYS A 21 12.66 22.10 30.66
C LYS A 21 12.29 22.30 29.18
N CYS A 22 12.71 23.42 28.62
CA CYS A 22 12.89 23.55 27.20
C CYS A 22 14.02 22.56 26.88
N VAL A 23 13.64 21.31 26.58
CA VAL A 23 14.56 20.41 25.90
C VAL A 23 14.81 21.10 24.59
N ALA A 24 15.95 21.80 24.49
CA ALA A 24 16.41 22.36 23.24
C ALA A 24 16.43 21.20 22.25
N LYS A 25 15.55 21.25 21.24
CA LYS A 25 15.64 20.35 20.09
C LYS A 25 17.01 20.63 19.49
N GLU A 26 17.95 19.72 19.71
CA GLU A 26 19.26 19.80 19.08
C GLU A 26 19.06 19.60 17.58
N ASP A 27 19.18 20.70 16.85
CA ASP A 27 19.18 20.73 15.39
C ASP A 27 20.43 20.01 14.89
N VAL A 28 20.24 18.97 14.07
CA VAL A 28 21.33 18.25 13.39
C VAL A 28 21.40 18.72 11.96
N LYS A 29 22.57 19.22 11.54
CA LYS A 29 22.77 19.71 10.17
C LYS A 29 23.37 18.63 9.29
N LEU A 30 22.89 18.55 8.06
CA LEU A 30 23.38 17.61 7.06
C LEU A 30 23.47 18.29 5.69
N ASN A 31 24.49 17.96 4.91
CA ASN A 31 24.62 18.41 3.52
C ASN A 31 24.21 17.30 2.56
N ILE A 32 23.35 17.65 1.61
CA ILE A 32 22.96 16.79 0.48
C ILE A 32 23.24 17.53 -0.83
N LYS A 33 23.00 16.88 -1.97
CA LYS A 33 23.27 17.47 -3.30
C LYS A 33 22.50 18.78 -3.55
N GLN A 34 21.28 18.87 -3.04
CA GLN A 34 20.37 20.03 -3.19
C GLN A 34 20.64 21.18 -2.23
N GLY A 35 21.43 20.99 -1.17
CA GLY A 35 21.68 22.01 -0.16
C GLY A 35 21.83 21.47 1.26
N THR A 36 21.81 22.36 2.24
CA THR A 36 21.94 22.01 3.67
C THR A 36 20.56 21.83 4.31
N LEU A 37 20.40 20.77 5.09
CA LEU A 37 19.24 20.45 5.92
C LEU A 37 19.54 20.70 7.40
N SER A 38 18.52 21.10 8.16
CA SER A 38 18.47 20.97 9.63
C SER A 38 17.36 19.98 9.98
N GLY A 39 17.71 18.86 10.60
CA GLY A 39 16.80 17.84 11.12
C GLY A 39 16.67 17.88 12.63
N LEU A 40 15.86 16.98 13.18
CA LEU A 40 15.57 16.87 14.60
C LEU A 40 16.06 15.55 15.20
N ARG A 41 16.62 15.64 16.40
CA ARG A 41 16.82 14.48 17.28
C ARG A 41 15.50 14.06 17.93
N LYS A 42 15.18 12.76 17.90
CA LYS A 42 13.96 12.14 18.46
C LYS A 42 14.32 10.85 19.23
N GLU A 43 13.34 10.30 19.94
CA GLU A 43 13.46 9.04 20.69
C GLU A 43 12.40 8.03 20.26
N THR A 44 12.76 6.75 20.20
CA THR A 44 11.84 5.66 19.87
C THR A 44 10.90 5.31 21.03
N PHE A 45 9.72 4.78 20.70
CA PHE A 45 8.66 4.50 21.65
C PHE A 45 8.98 3.37 22.66
N LEU A 46 9.59 2.27 22.21
CA LEU A 46 9.80 1.09 23.07
C LEU A 46 10.94 1.35 24.04
N ASN A 47 12.13 1.66 23.52
CA ASN A 47 13.36 1.69 24.28
C ASN A 47 13.99 3.10 24.41
N SER A 48 13.31 4.17 23.99
CA SER A 48 13.84 5.54 24.01
C SER A 48 15.21 5.66 23.33
N LYS A 49 15.45 4.88 22.26
CA LYS A 49 16.67 4.99 21.48
C LYS A 49 16.63 6.29 20.70
N ILE A 50 17.76 6.99 20.67
CA ILE A 50 17.89 8.23 19.91
C ILE A 50 17.93 7.92 18.42
N TYR A 51 17.29 8.76 17.61
CA TYR A 51 17.42 8.75 16.16
C TYR A 51 17.24 10.16 15.59
N TYR A 52 17.54 10.33 14.31
CA TYR A 52 17.45 11.60 13.60
C TYR A 52 16.35 11.56 12.56
N SER A 53 15.63 12.68 12.44
CA SER A 53 14.46 12.83 11.58
C SER A 53 14.62 14.07 10.73
N PHE A 54 14.54 13.88 9.41
CA PHE A 54 14.55 14.94 8.41
C PHE A 54 13.29 14.81 7.57
N THR A 55 12.33 15.71 7.77
CA THR A 55 10.99 15.59 7.16
C THR A 55 10.68 16.77 6.24
N GLY A 56 9.89 16.51 5.20
CA GLY A 56 9.47 17.54 4.25
C GLY A 56 10.58 17.99 3.30
N ILE A 57 11.44 17.07 2.87
CA ILE A 57 12.52 17.35 1.91
C ILE A 57 11.96 17.31 0.48
N PRO A 58 12.02 18.41 -0.30
CA PRO A 58 11.53 18.39 -1.67
C PRO A 58 12.50 17.61 -2.57
N TYR A 59 11.99 16.59 -3.26
CA TYR A 59 12.78 15.83 -4.24
C TYR A 59 12.44 16.22 -5.69
N ALA A 60 11.27 16.83 -5.91
CA ALA A 60 10.81 17.33 -7.19
C ALA A 60 10.31 18.78 -7.08
N LYS A 61 10.21 19.47 -8.23
CA LYS A 61 9.49 20.74 -8.34
C LYS A 61 8.01 20.51 -8.00
N PRO A 62 7.33 21.47 -7.35
CA PRO A 62 5.89 21.39 -7.12
C PRO A 62 5.14 21.16 -8.44
N PRO A 63 4.26 20.14 -8.55
CA PRO A 63 3.54 19.83 -9.78
C PRO A 63 2.33 20.77 -9.96
N LEU A 64 2.58 22.08 -9.93
CA LEU A 64 1.59 23.15 -10.00
C LEU A 64 1.61 23.83 -11.37
N GLY A 65 0.49 24.45 -11.73
CA GLY A 65 0.35 25.22 -12.97
C GLY A 65 0.76 24.39 -14.19
N ALA A 66 1.78 24.85 -14.92
CA ALA A 66 2.33 24.17 -16.10
C ALA A 66 2.81 22.72 -15.84
N LEU A 67 3.19 22.39 -14.60
CA LEU A 67 3.65 21.05 -14.21
C LEU A 67 2.54 20.13 -13.70
N ARG A 68 1.32 20.64 -13.52
CA ARG A 68 0.17 19.81 -13.14
C ARG A 68 -0.08 18.76 -14.23
N LEU A 69 -0.32 17.50 -13.82
CA LEU A 69 -0.50 16.32 -14.70
C LEU A 69 0.72 15.94 -15.55
N GLN A 70 1.85 16.66 -15.43
CA GLN A 70 3.07 16.38 -16.18
C GLN A 70 4.02 15.44 -15.39
N PRO A 71 4.96 14.77 -16.06
CA PRO A 71 6.06 14.09 -15.39
C PRO A 71 6.81 15.01 -14.41
N PRO A 72 7.26 14.49 -13.26
CA PRO A 72 7.97 15.30 -12.27
C PRO A 72 9.32 15.76 -12.81
N GLN A 73 9.79 16.89 -12.28
CA GLN A 73 11.13 17.42 -12.55
C GLN A 73 11.91 17.47 -11.23
N SER A 74 13.20 17.12 -11.25
CA SER A 74 14.06 17.19 -10.08
C SER A 74 14.08 18.60 -9.46
N HIS A 75 14.09 18.66 -8.13
CA HIS A 75 14.26 19.93 -7.43
C HIS A 75 15.70 20.44 -7.60
N GLU A 76 15.87 21.72 -7.99
CA GLU A 76 17.17 22.32 -8.30
C GLU A 76 18.04 22.59 -7.06
N GLY A 77 17.41 22.65 -5.90
CA GLY A 77 18.05 22.93 -4.61
C GLY A 77 17.48 24.17 -3.96
N TRP A 78 18.07 24.57 -2.84
CA TRP A 78 17.69 25.78 -2.12
C TRP A 78 18.92 26.50 -1.58
N GLU A 79 18.79 27.81 -1.39
CA GLU A 79 19.82 28.59 -0.71
C GLU A 79 19.66 28.49 0.82
N GLY A 80 20.78 28.53 1.53
CA GLY A 80 20.80 28.47 3.00
C GLY A 80 20.46 27.09 3.57
N ILE A 81 19.80 27.08 4.72
CA ILE A 81 19.47 25.86 5.48
C ILE A 81 17.97 25.63 5.44
N LEU A 82 17.54 24.51 4.84
CA LEU A 82 16.15 24.08 4.89
C LEU A 82 15.87 23.38 6.23
N LYS A 83 14.87 23.88 6.97
CA LYS A 83 14.42 23.26 8.23
C LYS A 83 13.50 22.07 7.92
N ALA A 84 14.06 20.86 7.98
CA ALA A 84 13.36 19.61 7.74
C ALA A 84 12.75 19.05 9.04
N HIS A 85 11.91 19.86 9.69
CA HIS A 85 11.41 19.61 11.05
C HIS A 85 9.97 19.09 11.12
N GLU A 86 9.21 19.31 10.04
CA GLU A 86 7.79 19.00 9.95
C GLU A 86 7.50 18.18 8.70
N GLU A 87 6.58 17.22 8.82
CA GLU A 87 6.09 16.49 7.66
C GLU A 87 5.20 17.40 6.83
N ARG A 88 5.32 17.33 5.51
CA ARG A 88 4.40 18.00 4.61
C ARG A 88 3.09 17.22 4.49
N PRO A 89 1.97 17.88 4.16
CA PRO A 89 0.70 17.19 3.95
C PRO A 89 0.82 16.13 2.85
N THR A 90 -0.12 15.18 2.85
CA THR A 90 -0.20 14.15 1.83
C THR A 90 -0.46 14.76 0.44
N CYS A 91 -0.27 13.97 -0.62
CA CYS A 91 -0.76 14.38 -1.94
C CYS A 91 -2.29 14.44 -1.95
N PHE A 92 -2.81 15.39 -2.72
CA PHE A 92 -4.23 15.73 -2.72
C PHE A 92 -5.13 14.52 -2.99
N GLN A 93 -6.06 14.24 -2.07
CA GLN A 93 -6.86 13.00 -2.03
C GLN A 93 -8.18 13.19 -1.26
N VAL A 94 -9.07 12.20 -1.33
CA VAL A 94 -10.29 12.13 -0.49
C VAL A 94 -10.13 11.04 0.56
N SER A 95 -10.12 11.42 1.83
CA SER A 95 -9.99 10.46 2.94
C SER A 95 -11.29 10.27 3.71
N PHE A 96 -11.65 9.01 3.99
CA PHE A 96 -12.82 8.69 4.83
C PHE A 96 -12.50 8.66 6.33
N ARG A 97 -11.22 8.66 6.71
CA ARG A 97 -10.79 8.60 8.12
C ARG A 97 -9.78 9.72 8.41
N ARG A 98 -9.82 10.28 9.62
CA ARG A 98 -8.77 11.19 10.09
C ARG A 98 -7.45 10.43 10.19
N ARG A 99 -6.44 10.82 9.40
CA ARG A 99 -5.07 10.27 9.41
C ARG A 99 -4.06 11.41 9.19
N ASN A 100 -2.83 11.29 9.69
CA ASN A 100 -1.80 12.35 9.64
C ASN A 100 -2.25 13.74 10.14
N ASN A 101 -3.16 13.81 11.11
CA ASN A 101 -3.82 15.05 11.57
C ASN A 101 -4.70 15.75 10.51
N GLU A 102 -4.88 15.16 9.33
CA GLU A 102 -5.75 15.65 8.28
C GLU A 102 -7.20 15.20 8.53
N PRO A 103 -8.20 16.08 8.34
CA PRO A 103 -9.61 15.74 8.54
C PRO A 103 -10.12 14.78 7.45
N PRO A 104 -11.24 14.07 7.69
CA PRO A 104 -11.93 13.36 6.61
C PRO A 104 -12.49 14.36 5.57
N GLY A 105 -12.67 13.90 4.32
CA GLY A 105 -13.02 14.71 3.17
C GLY A 105 -11.79 14.97 2.27
N PHE A 106 -11.77 16.12 1.61
CA PHE A 106 -10.59 16.57 0.87
C PHE A 106 -9.42 16.80 1.83
N SER A 107 -8.29 16.16 1.54
CA SER A 107 -7.07 16.25 2.34
C SER A 107 -5.82 16.33 1.45
N GLY A 108 -4.70 16.76 2.03
CA GLY A 108 -3.45 16.95 1.30
C GLY A 108 -3.39 18.25 0.48
N THR A 109 -2.39 18.31 -0.43
CA THR A 109 -2.13 19.44 -1.33
C THR A 109 -1.52 18.91 -2.65
N GLU A 110 -1.50 19.73 -3.71
CA GLU A 110 -0.78 19.39 -4.95
C GLU A 110 0.72 19.61 -4.83
N ASP A 111 1.16 20.59 -4.03
CA ASP A 111 2.56 20.73 -3.66
C ASP A 111 2.92 19.68 -2.60
N CYS A 112 3.11 18.44 -3.05
CA CYS A 112 3.22 17.27 -2.18
C CYS A 112 4.43 16.37 -2.44
N LEU A 113 5.28 16.69 -3.43
CA LEU A 113 6.42 15.85 -3.83
C LEU A 113 7.62 16.00 -2.89
N PHE A 114 7.40 15.55 -1.66
CA PHE A 114 8.36 15.55 -0.56
C PHE A 114 8.67 14.12 -0.11
N LEU A 115 9.82 13.97 0.55
CA LEU A 115 10.18 12.75 1.24
C LEU A 115 10.63 13.02 2.67
N ASN A 116 10.59 11.98 3.49
CA ASN A 116 11.02 11.99 4.88
C ASN A 116 12.10 10.92 5.06
N VAL A 117 13.19 11.25 5.77
CA VAL A 117 14.27 10.31 6.11
C VAL A 117 14.39 10.20 7.63
N TYR A 118 14.38 8.96 8.11
CA TYR A 118 14.56 8.62 9.52
C TYR A 118 15.75 7.69 9.65
N THR A 119 16.76 8.10 10.42
CA THR A 119 18.02 7.37 10.52
C THR A 119 18.46 7.18 11.97
N PRO A 120 18.92 5.96 12.36
CA PRO A 120 19.46 5.73 13.69
C PRO A 120 20.81 6.45 13.90
N ASP A 121 21.61 6.59 12.84
CA ASP A 121 22.95 7.18 12.88
C ASP A 121 23.38 7.66 11.48
N ILE A 122 23.79 8.93 11.40
CA ILE A 122 24.19 9.61 10.15
C ILE A 122 25.58 9.19 9.65
N GLU A 123 26.42 8.61 10.53
CA GLU A 123 27.77 8.16 10.18
C GLU A 123 27.82 6.66 9.83
N SER A 124 26.67 5.99 9.86
CA SER A 124 26.59 4.55 9.62
C SER A 124 26.60 4.19 8.13
N SER A 125 26.54 2.88 7.85
CA SER A 125 26.18 2.36 6.53
C SER A 125 25.05 1.37 6.73
N ALA A 126 23.84 1.90 6.93
CA ALA A 126 22.64 1.16 7.25
C ALA A 126 21.86 0.77 5.98
N PRO A 127 21.17 -0.38 5.97
CA PRO A 127 20.17 -0.67 4.96
C PRO A 127 19.02 0.33 5.04
N VAL A 128 18.35 0.55 3.92
CA VAL A 128 17.30 1.54 3.76
C VAL A 128 16.02 0.82 3.36
N VAL A 129 14.93 1.07 4.09
CA VAL A 129 13.58 0.63 3.74
C VAL A 129 12.80 1.85 3.26
N VAL A 130 12.39 1.82 2.00
CA VAL A 130 11.48 2.81 1.41
C VAL A 130 10.08 2.28 1.59
N PHE A 131 9.33 2.84 2.55
CA PHE A 131 7.99 2.37 2.88
C PHE A 131 6.91 3.17 2.15
N ASP A 132 6.03 2.46 1.45
CA ASP A 132 4.84 3.00 0.82
C ASP A 132 3.59 2.15 1.10
N TYR A 133 2.60 2.78 1.73
CA TYR A 133 1.22 2.34 1.82
C TYR A 133 0.36 3.32 1.03
N ASN A 134 -0.38 2.79 0.07
CA ASN A 134 -1.48 3.52 -0.54
C ASN A 134 -2.67 2.59 -0.82
N ASP A 135 -3.86 3.13 -0.63
CA ASP A 135 -5.12 2.45 -0.83
C ASP A 135 -5.57 2.66 -2.27
N ASN A 136 -5.26 1.67 -3.11
CA ASN A 136 -5.66 1.61 -4.51
C ASN A 136 -5.32 2.86 -5.31
N PHE A 137 -4.11 3.40 -5.11
CA PHE A 137 -3.63 4.62 -5.77
C PHE A 137 -4.47 5.87 -5.52
N LYS A 138 -5.42 5.86 -4.57
CA LYS A 138 -6.33 6.98 -4.29
C LYS A 138 -6.00 7.73 -3.02
N THR A 139 -5.62 7.01 -1.97
CA THR A 139 -5.26 7.60 -0.67
C THR A 139 -3.96 7.03 -0.16
N GLY A 140 -3.18 7.83 0.57
CA GLY A 140 -1.84 7.43 1.03
C GLY A 140 -1.45 8.18 2.28
N PHE A 141 -0.97 7.45 3.29
CA PHE A 141 -0.64 7.98 4.63
C PHE A 141 0.67 7.42 5.15
N ASN A 142 1.80 7.79 4.53
CA ASN A 142 3.11 7.20 4.84
C ASN A 142 3.88 7.92 5.96
N GLY A 143 3.38 9.06 6.43
CA GLY A 143 4.02 9.84 7.50
C GLY A 143 4.09 9.09 8.83
N SER A 144 5.02 9.51 9.68
CA SER A 144 5.27 9.02 11.04
C SER A 144 4.08 9.23 11.98
N GLN A 145 3.17 10.15 11.67
CA GLN A 145 1.89 10.28 12.36
C GLN A 145 0.93 9.13 12.06
N THR A 146 1.22 8.26 11.10
CA THR A 146 0.47 7.04 10.81
C THR A 146 1.31 5.79 11.05
N TYR A 147 2.46 5.70 10.39
CA TYR A 147 3.38 4.56 10.46
C TYR A 147 4.76 5.04 10.91
N SER A 148 4.94 5.21 12.21
CA SER A 148 6.19 5.70 12.78
C SER A 148 7.33 4.68 12.61
N PRO A 149 8.56 5.12 12.28
CA PRO A 149 9.67 4.23 11.93
C PRO A 149 10.33 3.56 13.13
N ASP A 150 9.86 3.85 14.35
CA ASP A 150 10.50 3.50 15.63
C ASP A 150 11.03 2.07 15.69
N PHE A 151 10.25 1.07 15.27
CA PHE A 151 10.65 -0.33 15.39
C PHE A 151 11.79 -0.70 14.43
N PHE A 152 11.79 -0.15 13.20
CA PHE A 152 12.88 -0.35 12.24
C PHE A 152 14.18 0.35 12.68
N ILE A 153 14.04 1.56 13.23
CA ILE A 153 15.16 2.34 13.76
C ILE A 153 15.88 1.58 14.89
N GLU A 154 15.12 0.93 15.79
CA GLU A 154 15.72 0.16 16.89
C GLU A 154 16.54 -1.05 16.42
N GLU A 155 16.30 -1.53 15.19
CA GLU A 155 17.00 -2.61 14.51
C GLU A 155 18.11 -2.11 13.55
N GLY A 156 18.42 -0.80 13.58
CA GLY A 156 19.51 -0.23 12.78
C GLY A 156 19.21 -0.10 11.29
N VAL A 157 17.93 0.12 10.94
CA VAL A 157 17.47 0.30 9.55
C VAL A 157 16.96 1.74 9.35
N ILE A 158 17.37 2.37 8.25
CA ILE A 158 16.85 3.68 7.84
C ILE A 158 15.48 3.49 7.20
N VAL A 159 14.54 4.37 7.53
CA VAL A 159 13.22 4.39 6.88
C VAL A 159 13.08 5.67 6.07
N VAL A 160 12.65 5.52 4.82
CA VAL A 160 12.32 6.64 3.93
C VAL A 160 10.87 6.50 3.48
N ASN A 161 10.14 7.62 3.46
CA ASN A 161 8.80 7.69 2.85
C ASN A 161 8.85 8.69 1.70
N ILE A 162 8.30 8.30 0.55
CA ILE A 162 8.19 9.15 -0.64
C ILE A 162 6.71 9.47 -0.83
N ASN A 163 6.34 10.74 -0.78
CA ASN A 163 5.02 11.16 -1.23
C ASN A 163 5.02 11.24 -2.76
N HIS A 164 4.01 10.67 -3.41
CA HIS A 164 3.84 10.71 -4.85
C HIS A 164 2.36 10.97 -5.19
N ARG A 165 2.09 11.50 -6.39
CA ARG A 165 0.71 11.80 -6.79
C ARG A 165 -0.15 10.52 -6.86
N LEU A 166 -1.44 10.70 -6.58
CA LEU A 166 -2.48 9.68 -6.48
C LEU A 166 -3.69 10.11 -7.34
N GLY A 167 -4.60 9.17 -7.58
CA GLY A 167 -5.87 9.36 -8.27
C GLY A 167 -5.73 10.11 -9.60
N ILE A 168 -6.67 11.00 -9.86
CA ILE A 168 -6.68 11.82 -11.08
C ILE A 168 -5.39 12.63 -11.30
N PHE A 169 -4.69 13.07 -10.25
CA PHE A 169 -3.46 13.87 -10.39
C PHE A 169 -2.23 13.02 -10.74
N GLY A 170 -2.24 11.75 -10.36
CA GLY A 170 -1.14 10.82 -10.60
C GLY A 170 -1.29 9.97 -11.86
N TYR A 171 -2.52 9.73 -12.31
CA TYR A 171 -2.81 8.67 -13.28
C TYR A 171 -3.78 9.06 -14.41
N LEU A 172 -4.28 10.31 -14.46
CA LEU A 172 -4.97 10.79 -15.66
C LEU A 172 -3.99 10.87 -16.83
N THR A 173 -4.40 10.35 -17.98
CA THR A 173 -3.59 10.38 -19.21
C THR A 173 -4.45 10.47 -20.46
N THR A 174 -3.91 11.09 -21.49
CA THR A 174 -4.46 11.07 -22.85
C THR A 174 -3.84 9.97 -23.71
N GLU A 175 -2.98 9.10 -23.16
CA GLU A 175 -2.22 8.07 -23.90
C GLU A 175 -1.37 8.64 -25.05
N ASP A 176 -0.92 9.88 -24.91
CA ASP A 176 0.02 10.58 -25.80
C ASP A 176 1.01 11.42 -24.96
N ASP A 177 1.92 12.13 -25.64
CA ASP A 177 2.95 12.93 -24.98
C ASP A 177 2.42 14.23 -24.34
N VAL A 178 1.13 14.56 -24.49
CA VAL A 178 0.54 15.79 -23.93
C VAL A 178 0.20 15.62 -22.45
N ILE A 179 -0.50 14.54 -22.09
CA ILE A 179 -0.67 14.11 -20.69
C ILE A 179 -0.14 12.67 -20.58
N PRO A 180 1.18 12.51 -20.39
CA PRO A 180 1.80 11.19 -20.35
C PRO A 180 1.25 10.33 -19.20
N PRO A 181 1.24 9.00 -19.36
CA PRO A 181 0.77 8.10 -18.32
C PRO A 181 1.71 8.07 -17.11
N ASN A 182 1.14 7.64 -15.98
CA ASN A 182 1.87 7.21 -14.80
C ASN A 182 2.70 8.30 -14.10
N ALA A 183 2.20 9.53 -14.03
CA ALA A 183 2.86 10.62 -13.32
C ALA A 183 3.20 10.25 -11.86
N GLY A 184 2.30 9.57 -11.14
CA GLY A 184 2.52 9.09 -9.77
C GLY A 184 3.63 8.04 -9.64
N LEU A 185 3.79 7.13 -10.62
CA LEU A 185 4.92 6.19 -10.63
C LEU A 185 6.23 6.90 -10.97
N ARG A 186 6.19 7.87 -11.88
CA ARG A 186 7.36 8.69 -12.24
C ARG A 186 7.85 9.51 -11.04
N ASP A 187 6.92 10.01 -10.23
CA ASP A 187 7.21 10.67 -8.95
C ASP A 187 7.98 9.73 -8.02
N PHE A 188 7.47 8.51 -7.82
CA PHE A 188 8.11 7.53 -6.96
C PHE A 188 9.51 7.13 -7.46
N ILE A 189 9.68 6.90 -8.77
CA ILE A 189 10.98 6.61 -9.39
C ILE A 189 11.96 7.77 -9.20
N LEU A 190 11.52 9.02 -9.36
CA LEU A 190 12.36 10.18 -9.12
C LEU A 190 12.77 10.29 -7.64
N GLY A 191 11.86 9.96 -6.71
CA GLY A 191 12.17 9.87 -5.29
C GLY A 191 13.21 8.78 -4.99
N LEU A 192 13.12 7.61 -5.62
CA LEU A 192 14.14 6.56 -5.51
C LEU A 192 15.49 7.01 -6.08
N ALA A 193 15.51 7.74 -7.21
CA ALA A 193 16.73 8.32 -7.77
C ALA A 193 17.33 9.36 -6.80
N TRP A 194 16.50 10.16 -6.12
CA TRP A 194 16.96 11.06 -5.07
C TRP A 194 17.63 10.29 -3.92
N ILE A 195 17.07 9.15 -3.51
CA ILE A 195 17.64 8.29 -2.46
C ILE A 195 19.02 7.80 -2.90
N GLN A 196 19.16 7.31 -4.13
CA GLN A 196 20.47 6.88 -4.67
C GLN A 196 21.52 7.98 -4.60
N ASP A 197 21.14 9.22 -4.93
CA ASP A 197 22.04 10.37 -4.91
C ASP A 197 22.41 10.86 -3.51
N ASN A 198 21.54 10.69 -2.50
CA ASN A 198 21.65 11.42 -1.23
C ASN A 198 21.69 10.56 0.03
N ILE A 199 21.22 9.32 0.01
CA ILE A 199 20.99 8.55 1.25
C ILE A 199 22.26 8.26 2.04
N LYS A 200 23.42 8.28 1.36
CA LYS A 200 24.74 8.17 2.00
C LYS A 200 24.99 9.26 3.03
N ALA A 201 24.51 10.47 2.80
CA ALA A 201 24.62 11.57 3.76
C ALA A 201 23.85 11.26 5.06
N PHE A 202 22.80 10.45 5.00
CA PHE A 202 21.99 10.07 6.16
C PHE A 202 22.49 8.79 6.85
N GLY A 203 23.70 8.32 6.51
CA GLY A 203 24.26 7.05 6.99
C GLY A 203 23.70 5.82 6.27
N GLY A 204 23.06 5.98 5.12
CA GLY A 204 22.46 4.88 4.35
C GLY A 204 23.37 4.31 3.29
N ASP A 205 23.16 3.04 2.96
CA ASP A 205 23.82 2.37 1.85
C ASP A 205 22.91 2.37 0.60
N PRO A 206 23.24 3.13 -0.47
CA PRO A 206 22.43 3.15 -1.69
C PRO A 206 22.33 1.78 -2.39
N LYS A 207 23.23 0.84 -2.07
CA LYS A 207 23.20 -0.54 -2.60
C LYS A 207 22.33 -1.50 -1.80
N ARG A 208 21.79 -1.07 -0.64
CA ARG A 208 20.91 -1.87 0.22
C ARG A 208 19.59 -1.14 0.46
N VAL A 209 18.91 -0.81 -0.64
CA VAL A 209 17.61 -0.14 -0.64
C VAL A 209 16.52 -1.18 -0.89
N THR A 210 15.66 -1.41 0.09
CA THR A 210 14.49 -2.28 0.00
C THR A 210 13.24 -1.43 -0.22
N ILE A 211 12.45 -1.70 -1.25
CA ILE A 211 11.11 -1.10 -1.39
C ILE A 211 10.13 -1.98 -0.61
N MET A 212 9.46 -1.41 0.39
CA MET A 212 8.45 -2.11 1.19
C MET A 212 7.09 -1.48 0.92
N GLY A 213 6.31 -2.17 0.09
CA GLY A 213 5.00 -1.73 -0.33
C GLY A 213 3.88 -2.47 0.40
N SER A 214 2.79 -1.76 0.70
CA SER A 214 1.53 -2.35 1.15
C SER A 214 0.38 -1.90 0.25
N ARG A 215 -0.51 -2.84 -0.12
CA ARG A 215 -1.60 -2.61 -1.10
C ARG A 215 -1.08 -2.03 -2.42
N GLY A 216 -1.54 -0.84 -2.81
CA GLY A 216 -1.08 -0.19 -4.05
C GLY A 216 0.43 0.12 -4.02
N GLY A 217 1.04 0.27 -2.85
CA GLY A 217 2.50 0.41 -2.74
C GLY A 217 3.25 -0.88 -3.08
N ALA A 218 2.65 -2.04 -2.75
CA ALA A 218 3.17 -3.33 -3.18
C ALA A 218 3.03 -3.50 -4.69
N VAL A 219 1.95 -2.98 -5.28
CA VAL A 219 1.74 -2.95 -6.73
C VAL A 219 2.81 -2.09 -7.42
N ILE A 220 3.13 -0.90 -6.89
CA ILE A 220 4.25 -0.08 -7.36
C ILE A 220 5.54 -0.91 -7.33
N ALA A 221 5.90 -1.47 -6.17
CA ALA A 221 7.13 -2.25 -6.03
C ALA A 221 7.19 -3.44 -7.02
N ASN A 222 6.06 -4.12 -7.24
CA ASN A 222 5.95 -5.21 -8.21
C ASN A 222 6.12 -4.70 -9.66
N ILE A 223 5.50 -3.59 -10.05
CA ILE A 223 5.69 -2.95 -11.37
C ILE A 223 7.17 -2.63 -11.60
N LEU A 224 7.86 -2.11 -10.58
CA LEU A 224 9.27 -1.74 -10.72
C LEU A 224 10.20 -2.94 -10.94
N LEU A 225 9.81 -4.18 -10.61
CA LEU A 225 10.58 -5.38 -11.01
C LEU A 225 10.69 -5.54 -12.54
N HIS A 226 9.71 -5.00 -13.26
CA HIS A 226 9.58 -5.09 -14.72
C HIS A 226 9.98 -3.79 -15.44
N SER A 227 10.21 -2.69 -14.71
CA SER A 227 10.48 -1.39 -15.31
C SER A 227 11.97 -1.13 -15.50
N GLU A 228 12.37 -0.90 -16.76
CA GLU A 228 13.72 -0.47 -17.13
C GLU A 228 14.11 0.86 -16.47
N LYS A 229 13.13 1.73 -16.18
CA LYS A 229 13.32 3.02 -15.51
C LYS A 229 13.75 2.90 -14.05
N ALA A 230 13.55 1.73 -13.45
CA ALA A 230 13.87 1.48 -12.05
C ALA A 230 15.20 0.74 -11.85
N LYS A 231 15.97 0.52 -12.92
CA LYS A 231 17.25 -0.20 -12.86
C LYS A 231 18.21 0.43 -11.85
N TYR A 232 18.76 -0.43 -10.99
CA TYR A 232 19.75 -0.10 -9.96
C TYR A 232 19.25 0.83 -8.85
N LEU A 233 17.93 1.10 -8.76
CA LEU A 233 17.39 1.98 -7.72
C LEU A 233 17.11 1.26 -6.39
N PHE A 234 17.06 -0.06 -6.39
CA PHE A 234 16.78 -0.90 -5.22
C PHE A 234 17.46 -2.27 -5.33
N SER A 235 17.58 -2.96 -4.20
CA SER A 235 18.27 -4.25 -4.03
C SER A 235 17.36 -5.39 -3.58
N SER A 236 16.12 -5.10 -3.21
CA SER A 236 15.11 -6.07 -2.73
C SER A 236 13.74 -5.40 -2.67
N VAL A 237 12.67 -6.21 -2.68
CA VAL A 237 11.30 -5.72 -2.53
C VAL A 237 10.49 -6.56 -1.54
N ILE A 238 9.59 -5.89 -0.82
CA ILE A 238 8.60 -6.49 0.07
C ILE A 238 7.21 -6.10 -0.43
N LEU A 239 6.40 -7.11 -0.76
CA LEU A 239 5.07 -6.99 -1.35
C LEU A 239 4.01 -7.46 -0.33
N GLN A 240 3.39 -6.54 0.39
CA GLN A 240 2.38 -6.84 1.41
C GLN A 240 0.97 -6.61 0.87
N SER A 241 0.18 -7.67 0.74
CA SER A 241 -1.25 -7.59 0.41
C SER A 241 -1.54 -6.81 -0.87
N GLY A 242 -0.70 -6.98 -1.91
CA GLY A 242 -0.87 -6.29 -3.19
C GLY A 242 0.13 -6.76 -4.25
N THR A 243 -0.34 -6.97 -5.48
CA THR A 243 0.47 -7.27 -6.67
C THR A 243 -0.15 -6.68 -7.93
N ALA A 244 0.67 -6.49 -8.95
CA ALA A 244 0.25 -5.91 -10.22
C ALA A 244 -0.59 -6.87 -11.10
N MET A 245 -0.87 -8.09 -10.63
CA MET A 245 -1.72 -9.08 -11.33
C MET A 245 -3.18 -9.06 -10.86
N GLU A 246 -3.53 -8.19 -9.91
CA GLU A 246 -4.87 -8.04 -9.39
C GLU A 246 -5.81 -7.36 -10.39
N SER A 247 -7.07 -7.78 -10.39
CA SER A 247 -8.12 -7.37 -11.34
C SER A 247 -8.51 -5.90 -11.25
N ILE A 248 -8.16 -5.24 -10.14
CA ILE A 248 -8.54 -3.86 -9.86
C ILE A 248 -7.61 -2.83 -10.51
N TYR A 249 -6.40 -3.23 -10.91
CA TYR A 249 -5.41 -2.34 -11.51
C TYR A 249 -5.35 -2.49 -13.05
N PHE A 250 -4.63 -1.58 -13.71
CA PHE A 250 -4.52 -1.52 -15.17
C PHE A 250 -5.85 -1.21 -15.84
N ASP A 251 -6.24 0.05 -15.68
CA ASP A 251 -7.49 0.55 -16.21
C ASP A 251 -7.62 0.43 -17.74
N ASN A 252 -8.84 0.20 -18.19
CA ASN A 252 -9.21 0.20 -19.60
C ASN A 252 -9.70 1.59 -20.04
N ASN A 253 -9.35 1.98 -21.26
CA ASN A 253 -9.74 3.23 -21.90
C ASN A 253 -9.42 4.51 -21.09
N PRO A 254 -8.21 4.67 -20.54
CA PRO A 254 -7.86 5.83 -19.71
C PRO A 254 -7.97 7.16 -20.47
N ARG A 255 -7.70 7.16 -21.79
CA ARG A 255 -7.95 8.33 -22.65
C ARG A 255 -9.42 8.73 -22.66
N GLU A 256 -10.35 7.78 -22.85
CA GLU A 256 -11.79 8.07 -22.87
C GLU A 256 -12.22 8.76 -21.58
N LYS A 257 -11.79 8.23 -20.43
CA LYS A 257 -12.08 8.81 -19.10
C LYS A 257 -11.52 10.22 -18.94
N ALA A 258 -10.31 10.49 -19.42
CA ALA A 258 -9.74 11.84 -19.40
C ALA A 258 -10.61 12.84 -20.17
N PHE A 259 -11.14 12.45 -21.34
CA PHE A 259 -12.07 13.29 -22.11
C PHE A 259 -13.48 13.36 -21.48
N GLU A 260 -13.94 12.33 -20.77
CA GLU A 260 -15.18 12.38 -19.99
C GLU A 260 -15.10 13.37 -18.82
N ILE A 261 -13.96 13.46 -18.13
CA ILE A 261 -13.71 14.53 -17.15
C ILE A 261 -13.85 15.90 -17.83
N GLY A 262 -13.29 16.06 -19.02
CA GLY A 262 -13.46 17.27 -19.84
C GLY A 262 -14.93 17.59 -20.11
N LYS A 263 -15.72 16.61 -20.56
CA LYS A 263 -17.17 16.77 -20.81
C LYS A 263 -17.93 17.21 -19.56
N LEU A 264 -17.64 16.61 -18.40
CA LEU A 264 -18.27 16.99 -17.11
C LEU A 264 -17.95 18.44 -16.70
N LEU A 265 -16.84 18.99 -17.22
CA LEU A 265 -16.41 20.38 -17.03
C LEU A 265 -16.84 21.31 -18.17
N ASN A 266 -17.70 20.86 -19.10
CA ASN A 266 -18.08 21.56 -20.33
C ASN A 266 -16.90 21.90 -21.26
N ILE A 267 -15.84 21.09 -21.22
CA ILE A 267 -14.69 21.13 -22.13
C ILE A 267 -14.97 20.12 -23.26
N THR A 268 -15.62 20.58 -24.33
CA THR A 268 -15.86 19.74 -25.52
C THR A 268 -14.69 19.87 -26.49
N THR A 269 -13.86 18.84 -26.58
CA THR A 269 -12.70 18.74 -27.48
C THR A 269 -12.30 17.26 -27.65
N ASP A 270 -11.62 16.93 -28.73
CA ASP A 270 -10.89 15.67 -28.97
C ASP A 270 -9.36 15.87 -28.98
N ASP A 271 -8.91 17.13 -29.00
CA ASP A 271 -7.51 17.53 -28.89
C ASP A 271 -7.03 17.49 -27.42
N SER A 272 -6.01 16.68 -27.16
CA SER A 272 -5.38 16.49 -25.86
C SER A 272 -4.75 17.78 -25.31
N LYS A 273 -4.22 18.65 -26.17
CA LYS A 273 -3.60 19.92 -25.78
C LYS A 273 -4.65 20.91 -25.27
N ILE A 274 -5.77 21.02 -25.97
CA ILE A 274 -6.90 21.85 -25.52
C ILE A 274 -7.45 21.33 -24.19
N LEU A 275 -7.59 20.01 -24.05
CA LEU A 275 -8.01 19.39 -22.80
C LEU A 275 -7.04 19.74 -21.67
N PHE A 276 -5.74 19.50 -21.87
CA PHE A 276 -4.69 19.76 -20.90
C PHE A 276 -4.67 21.21 -20.42
N GLU A 277 -4.60 22.17 -21.35
CA GLU A 277 -4.55 23.61 -21.03
C GLU A 277 -5.77 24.04 -20.20
N LYS A 278 -6.95 23.47 -20.47
CA LYS A 278 -8.16 23.78 -19.70
C LYS A 278 -8.19 23.07 -18.34
N LEU A 279 -7.76 21.81 -18.24
CA LEU A 279 -7.69 21.08 -16.97
C LEU A 279 -6.70 21.73 -15.99
N GLN A 280 -5.64 22.37 -16.48
CA GLN A 280 -4.70 23.12 -15.65
C GLN A 280 -5.34 24.31 -14.92
N LEU A 281 -6.44 24.86 -15.45
CA LEU A 281 -7.15 26.00 -14.86
C LEU A 281 -8.25 25.60 -13.87
N VAL A 282 -8.57 24.31 -13.76
CA VAL A 282 -9.65 23.79 -12.91
C VAL A 282 -9.18 23.76 -11.45
N ASP A 283 -10.06 24.07 -10.50
CA ASP A 283 -9.75 23.91 -9.08
C ASP A 283 -9.49 22.44 -8.72
N ALA A 284 -8.51 22.19 -7.85
CA ALA A 284 -8.12 20.83 -7.49
C ALA A 284 -9.28 20.05 -6.84
N ASN A 285 -10.09 20.66 -5.96
CA ASN A 285 -11.23 19.99 -5.34
C ASN A 285 -12.27 19.60 -6.38
N THR A 286 -12.54 20.49 -7.35
CA THR A 286 -13.45 20.20 -8.46
C THR A 286 -12.95 19.01 -9.25
N LEU A 287 -11.68 19.02 -9.68
CA LEU A 287 -11.13 17.93 -10.48
C LEU A 287 -11.18 16.59 -9.74
N LEU A 288 -10.77 16.57 -8.46
CA LEU A 288 -10.80 15.36 -7.63
C LEU A 288 -12.23 14.84 -7.39
N SER A 289 -13.20 15.75 -7.22
CA SER A 289 -14.61 15.35 -7.01
C SER A 289 -15.21 14.57 -8.18
N LEU A 290 -14.67 14.77 -9.39
CA LEU A 290 -15.15 14.12 -10.61
C LEU A 290 -14.60 12.69 -10.80
N GLU A 291 -13.62 12.26 -10.01
CA GLU A 291 -13.01 10.94 -10.14
C GLU A 291 -14.03 9.80 -9.99
N GLY A 292 -15.00 9.94 -9.10
CA GLY A 292 -16.08 8.96 -8.93
C GLY A 292 -17.11 8.97 -10.06
N ASN A 293 -17.19 10.05 -10.85
CA ASN A 293 -18.22 10.23 -11.88
C ASN A 293 -17.88 9.54 -13.20
N VAL A 294 -16.59 9.32 -13.48
CA VAL A 294 -16.12 8.64 -14.70
C VAL A 294 -15.80 7.17 -14.45
N PHE A 295 -16.38 6.60 -13.39
CA PHE A 295 -16.36 5.17 -13.17
C PHE A 295 -17.20 4.45 -14.24
N ASP A 296 -16.53 3.72 -15.13
CA ASP A 296 -17.20 2.99 -16.21
C ASP A 296 -17.74 1.65 -15.71
N LYS A 297 -19.04 1.65 -15.37
CA LYS A 297 -19.77 0.43 -14.99
C LYS A 297 -19.77 -0.64 -16.08
N ARG A 298 -19.58 -0.28 -17.36
CA ARG A 298 -19.50 -1.25 -18.47
C ARG A 298 -18.24 -2.09 -18.37
N VAL A 299 -17.10 -1.53 -17.93
CA VAL A 299 -15.87 -2.32 -17.74
C VAL A 299 -16.09 -3.42 -16.72
N MET A 300 -16.70 -3.09 -15.59
CA MET A 300 -17.04 -4.07 -14.57
C MET A 300 -18.13 -5.06 -15.03
N ASN A 301 -19.12 -4.61 -15.77
CA ASN A 301 -20.22 -5.47 -16.21
C ASN A 301 -19.81 -6.39 -17.38
N ASP A 302 -19.20 -5.82 -18.40
CA ASP A 302 -18.97 -6.47 -19.67
C ASP A 302 -17.64 -7.22 -19.66
N LEU A 303 -16.60 -6.65 -19.05
CA LEU A 303 -15.26 -7.25 -18.99
C LEU A 303 -14.98 -7.98 -17.67
N GLN A 304 -15.79 -7.75 -16.63
CA GLN A 304 -15.53 -8.28 -15.28
C GLN A 304 -14.14 -7.88 -14.76
N LEU A 305 -13.70 -6.66 -15.09
CA LEU A 305 -12.42 -6.06 -14.68
C LEU A 305 -12.64 -4.72 -13.95
N SER A 306 -11.55 -4.21 -13.36
CA SER A 306 -11.32 -2.96 -12.63
C SER A 306 -12.51 -2.14 -12.11
N ILE A 307 -12.43 -1.83 -10.82
CA ILE A 307 -13.28 -0.86 -10.11
C ILE A 307 -12.59 0.50 -9.87
N ASP A 308 -11.33 0.66 -10.31
CA ASP A 308 -10.53 1.87 -10.06
C ASP A 308 -10.45 2.77 -11.30
N THR A 309 -10.82 4.03 -11.12
CA THR A 309 -10.92 5.01 -12.21
C THR A 309 -9.55 5.45 -12.73
N PHE A 310 -8.62 5.76 -11.83
CA PHE A 310 -7.29 6.26 -12.17
C PHE A 310 -6.24 5.42 -11.43
N SER A 311 -5.55 4.57 -12.18
CA SER A 311 -4.56 3.63 -11.68
C SER A 311 -3.42 3.47 -12.70
N PRO A 312 -2.35 2.71 -12.41
CA PRO A 312 -1.28 2.48 -13.38
C PRO A 312 -1.82 2.03 -14.74
N THR A 313 -1.27 2.62 -15.81
CA THR A 313 -1.71 2.40 -17.19
C THR A 313 -0.53 1.91 -18.03
N ILE A 314 -0.78 1.15 -19.10
CA ILE A 314 0.29 0.79 -20.05
C ILE A 314 0.70 2.03 -20.85
N ASP A 315 1.99 2.36 -20.88
CA ASP A 315 2.56 3.45 -21.66
C ASP A 315 2.50 3.16 -23.17
N LYS A 316 1.32 3.30 -23.78
CA LYS A 316 1.17 3.19 -25.24
C LYS A 316 1.86 4.36 -25.91
N ASN A 317 2.61 4.08 -26.98
CA ASN A 317 3.16 5.10 -27.89
C ASN A 317 4.21 6.06 -27.30
N THR A 318 4.82 5.78 -26.15
CA THR A 318 5.89 6.64 -25.59
C THR A 318 7.26 5.94 -25.64
N LYS A 319 8.32 6.68 -26.01
CA LYS A 319 9.71 6.19 -25.97
C LYS A 319 10.26 6.09 -24.54
N ASP A 320 9.57 6.70 -23.59
CA ASP A 320 9.96 6.82 -22.18
C ASP A 320 9.08 5.97 -21.25
N ALA A 321 8.59 4.84 -21.76
CA ALA A 321 7.63 3.98 -21.07
C ALA A 321 8.11 3.53 -19.68
N VAL A 322 7.29 3.75 -18.64
CA VAL A 322 7.48 3.16 -17.31
C VAL A 322 6.91 1.75 -17.28
N ILE A 323 5.72 1.56 -17.87
CA ILE A 323 5.03 0.29 -18.01
C ILE A 323 4.85 -0.01 -19.50
N ALA A 324 5.72 -0.82 -20.07
CA ALA A 324 5.65 -1.14 -21.50
C ALA A 324 4.56 -2.17 -21.85
N THR A 325 4.23 -3.07 -20.92
CA THR A 325 3.23 -4.13 -21.10
C THR A 325 2.69 -4.55 -19.74
N LEU A 326 1.59 -5.30 -19.74
CA LEU A 326 1.05 -5.92 -18.53
C LEU A 326 2.10 -6.81 -17.83
N PRO A 327 2.17 -6.78 -16.48
CA PRO A 327 3.14 -7.55 -15.68
C PRO A 327 3.18 -9.04 -15.98
N GLU A 328 2.06 -9.64 -16.40
CA GLU A 328 1.97 -11.06 -16.75
C GLU A 328 2.85 -11.44 -17.92
N LYS A 329 2.92 -10.53 -18.91
CA LYS A 329 3.69 -10.69 -20.14
C LYS A 329 5.06 -10.02 -20.06
N ALA A 330 5.28 -9.20 -19.03
CA ALA A 330 6.54 -8.49 -18.84
C ALA A 330 7.66 -9.43 -18.38
N ASN A 331 8.86 -9.20 -18.93
CA ASN A 331 10.07 -9.81 -18.42
C ASN A 331 10.49 -9.12 -17.12
N ILE A 332 11.15 -9.85 -16.23
CA ILE A 332 11.81 -9.26 -15.07
C ILE A 332 13.12 -8.64 -15.52
N VAL A 333 13.33 -7.36 -15.19
CA VAL A 333 14.53 -6.61 -15.55
C VAL A 333 15.35 -6.22 -14.31
N ASN A 334 14.71 -6.22 -13.14
CA ASN A 334 15.33 -6.02 -11.83
C ASN A 334 15.26 -7.31 -11.02
N ASP A 335 16.24 -8.19 -11.21
CA ASP A 335 16.34 -9.46 -10.48
C ASP A 335 16.90 -9.23 -9.07
N VAL A 336 16.00 -9.17 -8.09
CA VAL A 336 16.31 -8.95 -6.67
C VAL A 336 15.50 -9.89 -5.78
N PRO A 337 15.93 -10.16 -4.53
CA PRO A 337 15.13 -10.94 -3.59
C PRO A 337 13.77 -10.30 -3.32
N VAL A 338 12.73 -11.15 -3.17
CA VAL A 338 11.35 -10.74 -2.92
C VAL A 338 10.81 -11.37 -1.64
N LEU A 339 10.16 -10.59 -0.78
CA LEU A 339 9.30 -11.09 0.28
C LEU A 339 7.86 -10.72 -0.05
N VAL A 340 6.96 -11.68 -0.23
CA VAL A 340 5.56 -11.47 -0.61
C VAL A 340 4.63 -12.12 0.41
N GLY A 341 3.45 -11.57 0.61
CA GLY A 341 2.45 -12.21 1.48
C GLY A 341 1.17 -11.43 1.63
N PHE A 342 0.24 -12.01 2.37
CA PHE A 342 -1.10 -11.46 2.62
C PHE A 342 -1.60 -11.89 4.00
N ASN A 343 -2.71 -11.29 4.43
CA ASN A 343 -3.35 -11.55 5.71
C ASN A 343 -4.46 -12.60 5.56
N SER A 344 -4.81 -13.29 6.63
CA SER A 344 -5.74 -14.41 6.55
C SER A 344 -7.19 -14.05 6.18
N ARG A 345 -7.59 -12.79 6.32
CA ARG A 345 -8.95 -12.28 6.05
C ARG A 345 -8.97 -10.88 5.42
N GLU A 346 -8.19 -10.68 4.36
CA GLU A 346 -8.11 -9.41 3.62
C GLU A 346 -9.47 -8.77 3.31
N GLY A 347 -10.41 -9.58 2.82
CA GLY A 347 -11.74 -9.18 2.39
C GLY A 347 -12.69 -8.78 3.50
N LEU A 348 -12.29 -8.88 4.78
CA LEU A 348 -13.12 -8.36 5.88
C LEU A 348 -13.28 -6.85 5.80
N ASP A 349 -12.30 -6.12 5.27
CA ASP A 349 -12.42 -4.68 5.06
C ASP A 349 -13.53 -4.36 4.05
N LEU A 350 -13.54 -5.05 2.90
CA LEU A 350 -14.59 -4.95 1.89
C LEU A 350 -15.95 -5.44 2.37
N ALA A 351 -15.98 -6.47 3.23
CA ALA A 351 -17.21 -6.99 3.81
C ALA A 351 -17.74 -6.12 4.98
N SER A 352 -16.91 -5.22 5.53
CA SER A 352 -17.24 -4.47 6.73
C SER A 352 -18.49 -3.58 6.64
N PRO A 353 -18.84 -2.95 5.49
CA PRO A 353 -20.09 -2.20 5.38
C PRO A 353 -21.33 -3.06 5.67
N TYR A 354 -21.31 -4.33 5.26
CA TYR A 354 -22.42 -5.27 5.50
C TYR A 354 -22.47 -5.76 6.96
N LEU A 355 -21.33 -5.76 7.64
CA LEU A 355 -21.26 -6.01 9.08
C LEU A 355 -21.79 -4.83 9.89
N MET A 356 -21.54 -3.60 9.43
CA MET A 356 -21.98 -2.37 10.08
C MET A 356 -23.44 -2.03 9.81
N GLU A 357 -23.93 -2.28 8.59
CA GLU A 357 -25.32 -2.12 8.18
C GLU A 357 -25.87 -3.42 7.57
N PRO A 358 -26.38 -4.34 8.39
CA PRO A 358 -26.86 -5.66 7.96
C PRO A 358 -27.94 -5.61 6.86
N LYS A 359 -28.70 -4.51 6.75
CA LYS A 359 -29.72 -4.37 5.70
C LYS A 359 -29.12 -4.37 4.30
N MET A 360 -27.89 -3.88 4.14
CA MET A 360 -27.18 -3.84 2.86
C MET A 360 -26.85 -5.23 2.31
N VAL A 361 -26.89 -6.28 3.14
CA VAL A 361 -26.73 -7.67 2.67
C VAL A 361 -27.78 -8.02 1.61
N ASN A 362 -29.02 -7.54 1.78
CA ASN A 362 -30.11 -7.78 0.84
C ASN A 362 -29.97 -7.00 -0.48
N ASP A 363 -29.10 -5.99 -0.50
CA ASP A 363 -28.84 -5.15 -1.67
C ASP A 363 -27.77 -5.78 -2.59
N ILE A 364 -27.01 -6.76 -2.10
CA ILE A 364 -26.09 -7.57 -2.91
C ILE A 364 -26.89 -8.66 -3.65
N LYS A 365 -27.76 -8.22 -4.57
CA LYS A 365 -28.52 -9.15 -5.42
C LYS A 365 -27.65 -9.81 -6.49
N ASN A 366 -26.50 -9.20 -6.79
CA ASN A 366 -25.48 -9.72 -7.68
C ASN A 366 -24.16 -9.68 -6.92
N ALA A 367 -23.66 -10.83 -6.48
CA ALA A 367 -22.31 -10.90 -5.94
C ALA A 367 -21.33 -10.32 -6.97
N LEU A 368 -20.35 -9.54 -6.50
CA LEU A 368 -19.28 -9.02 -7.35
C LEU A 368 -18.60 -10.21 -8.01
N PHE A 369 -18.44 -10.17 -9.33
CA PHE A 369 -17.83 -11.26 -10.08
C PHE A 369 -16.83 -10.66 -11.06
N ILE A 370 -15.55 -10.72 -10.69
CA ILE A 370 -14.44 -10.15 -11.45
C ILE A 370 -13.31 -11.16 -11.56
N PHE A 371 -12.50 -11.05 -12.61
CA PHE A 371 -11.39 -11.95 -12.86
C PHE A 371 -10.06 -11.20 -12.90
N PRO A 372 -8.95 -11.84 -12.51
CA PRO A 372 -7.64 -11.23 -12.71
C PRO A 372 -7.42 -10.85 -14.17
N ILE A 373 -6.74 -9.73 -14.43
CA ILE A 373 -6.54 -9.18 -15.80
C ILE A 373 -5.86 -10.16 -16.78
N ARG A 374 -5.18 -11.18 -16.26
CA ARG A 374 -4.56 -12.28 -17.02
C ARG A 374 -5.56 -13.24 -17.67
N VAL A 375 -6.81 -13.20 -17.22
CA VAL A 375 -7.89 -14.00 -17.78
C VAL A 375 -8.30 -13.32 -19.07
N ASP A 376 -8.05 -14.00 -20.18
CA ASP A 376 -8.28 -13.55 -21.55
C ASP A 376 -9.73 -13.78 -22.00
N PHE A 377 -10.65 -13.89 -21.04
CA PHE A 377 -12.07 -14.06 -21.32
C PHE A 377 -12.96 -13.37 -20.29
N HIS A 378 -14.19 -13.11 -20.72
CA HIS A 378 -15.28 -12.63 -19.89
C HIS A 378 -16.56 -13.42 -20.22
N PHE A 379 -17.56 -13.28 -19.37
CA PHE A 379 -18.89 -13.85 -19.58
C PHE A 379 -19.86 -12.79 -20.11
N ASP A 380 -20.83 -13.18 -20.92
CA ASP A 380 -22.05 -12.36 -21.06
C ASP A 380 -22.89 -12.53 -19.79
N ARG A 381 -23.11 -11.43 -19.06
CA ARG A 381 -23.87 -11.43 -17.80
C ARG A 381 -25.32 -11.85 -17.92
N ASN A 382 -25.88 -11.85 -19.13
CA ASN A 382 -27.25 -12.30 -19.39
C ASN A 382 -27.30 -13.79 -19.80
N SER A 383 -26.16 -14.45 -19.95
CA SER A 383 -26.10 -15.86 -20.37
C SER A 383 -26.41 -16.83 -19.22
N SER A 384 -26.99 -17.99 -19.56
CA SER A 384 -27.14 -19.12 -18.63
C SER A 384 -25.80 -19.54 -18.03
N ILE A 385 -24.74 -19.50 -18.84
CA ILE A 385 -23.38 -19.89 -18.46
C ILE A 385 -22.81 -18.97 -17.39
N PHE A 386 -23.02 -17.65 -17.48
CA PHE A 386 -22.65 -16.72 -16.42
C PHE A 386 -23.32 -17.07 -15.09
N HIS A 387 -24.63 -17.33 -15.11
CA HIS A 387 -25.37 -17.68 -13.90
C HIS A 387 -24.93 -19.03 -13.32
N ASN A 388 -24.60 -20.01 -14.17
CA ASN A 388 -24.03 -21.29 -13.75
C ASN A 388 -22.65 -21.12 -13.11
N ALA A 389 -21.78 -20.32 -13.73
CA ALA A 389 -20.44 -20.03 -13.26
C ALA A 389 -20.46 -19.28 -11.91
N LEU A 390 -21.32 -18.27 -11.79
CA LEU A 390 -21.54 -17.55 -10.54
C LEU A 390 -22.07 -18.49 -9.45
N SER A 391 -23.04 -19.34 -9.79
CA SER A 391 -23.59 -20.33 -8.85
C SER A 391 -22.52 -21.31 -8.36
N GLU A 392 -21.67 -21.82 -9.26
CA GLU A 392 -20.56 -22.72 -8.92
C GLU A 392 -19.60 -22.09 -7.91
N VAL A 393 -19.21 -20.83 -8.12
CA VAL A 393 -18.34 -20.09 -7.20
C VAL A 393 -19.03 -19.81 -5.87
N LEU A 394 -20.30 -19.38 -5.89
CA LEU A 394 -21.02 -19.11 -4.66
C LEU A 394 -21.26 -20.38 -3.84
N HIS A 395 -21.54 -21.54 -4.46
CA HIS A 395 -21.68 -22.81 -3.72
C HIS A 395 -20.36 -23.33 -3.16
N TYR A 396 -19.23 -23.00 -3.79
CA TYR A 396 -17.91 -23.35 -3.27
C TYR A 396 -17.59 -22.58 -1.98
N TYR A 397 -17.84 -21.27 -1.96
CA TYR A 397 -17.54 -20.43 -0.79
C TYR A 397 -18.66 -20.37 0.25
N LEU A 398 -19.91 -20.32 -0.19
CA LEU A 398 -21.08 -20.13 0.66
C LEU A 398 -21.89 -21.43 0.67
N LYS A 399 -21.98 -22.07 1.84
CA LYS A 399 -22.67 -23.36 2.00
C LYS A 399 -24.08 -23.40 1.41
N ASP A 400 -24.82 -22.29 1.55
CA ASP A 400 -26.21 -22.18 1.08
C ASP A 400 -26.31 -21.65 -0.37
N GLY A 401 -25.18 -21.35 -1.02
CA GLY A 401 -25.13 -20.82 -2.39
C GLY A 401 -25.48 -19.33 -2.52
N TYR A 402 -25.76 -18.64 -1.42
CA TYR A 402 -26.06 -17.20 -1.40
C TYR A 402 -25.57 -16.55 -0.10
N LEU A 403 -25.44 -15.22 -0.13
CA LEU A 403 -24.96 -14.42 0.98
C LEU A 403 -26.09 -14.12 1.97
N HIS A 404 -25.82 -14.33 3.24
CA HIS A 404 -26.67 -13.89 4.36
C HIS A 404 -25.78 -13.40 5.50
N TYR A 405 -26.34 -12.63 6.43
CA TYR A 405 -25.55 -11.97 7.47
C TYR A 405 -24.67 -12.94 8.28
N THR A 406 -25.13 -14.17 8.53
CA THR A 406 -24.38 -15.17 9.31
C THR A 406 -23.23 -15.86 8.56
N ASN A 407 -23.11 -15.72 7.22
CA ASN A 407 -21.99 -16.25 6.43
C ASN A 407 -21.06 -15.15 5.88
N ILE A 408 -21.09 -13.94 6.45
CA ILE A 408 -20.24 -12.83 5.99
C ILE A 408 -18.75 -13.16 6.07
N LEU A 409 -18.32 -14.00 7.02
CA LEU A 409 -16.92 -14.43 7.07
C LEU A 409 -16.53 -15.22 5.81
N ASP A 410 -17.40 -16.12 5.35
CA ASP A 410 -17.18 -16.90 4.12
C ASP A 410 -17.20 -15.97 2.90
N TYR A 411 -18.08 -14.97 2.89
CA TYR A 411 -18.07 -13.92 1.88
C TYR A 411 -16.77 -13.10 1.89
N ALA A 412 -16.22 -12.78 3.07
CA ALA A 412 -14.94 -12.10 3.18
C ALA A 412 -13.82 -12.95 2.57
N VAL A 413 -13.83 -14.27 2.77
CA VAL A 413 -12.88 -15.20 2.11
C VAL A 413 -13.07 -15.20 0.59
N TYR A 414 -14.32 -15.29 0.12
CA TYR A 414 -14.68 -15.20 -1.31
C TYR A 414 -14.13 -13.95 -1.98
N VAL A 415 -14.46 -12.76 -1.46
CA VAL A 415 -14.00 -11.51 -2.06
C VAL A 415 -12.50 -11.31 -1.92
N SER A 416 -11.87 -11.86 -0.86
CA SER A 416 -10.41 -11.83 -0.76
C SER A 416 -9.76 -12.53 -1.94
N ASP A 417 -10.25 -13.73 -2.29
CA ASP A 417 -9.66 -14.52 -3.37
C ASP A 417 -9.95 -13.93 -4.75
N LEU A 418 -11.18 -13.46 -4.95
CA LEU A 418 -11.64 -12.83 -6.19
C LEU A 418 -10.82 -11.57 -6.54
N PHE A 419 -10.58 -10.71 -5.55
CA PHE A 419 -9.91 -9.42 -5.76
C PHE A 419 -8.39 -9.50 -5.64
N GLN A 420 -7.87 -10.34 -4.74
CA GLN A 420 -6.49 -10.20 -4.27
C GLN A 420 -5.74 -11.53 -4.14
N ASN A 421 -6.16 -12.42 -3.24
CA ASN A 421 -5.31 -13.53 -2.79
C ASN A 421 -4.94 -14.51 -3.91
N TYR A 422 -5.89 -14.86 -4.78
CA TYR A 422 -5.62 -15.77 -5.89
C TYR A 422 -4.66 -15.14 -6.89
N ALA A 423 -4.85 -13.86 -7.23
CA ALA A 423 -3.94 -13.13 -8.11
C ALA A 423 -2.54 -12.98 -7.49
N LEU A 424 -2.45 -12.63 -6.21
CA LEU A 424 -1.20 -12.51 -5.46
C LEU A 424 -0.46 -13.85 -5.37
N HIS A 425 -1.19 -14.95 -5.15
CA HIS A 425 -0.61 -16.29 -5.13
C HIS A 425 0.00 -16.66 -6.49
N THR A 426 -0.72 -16.42 -7.58
CA THR A 426 -0.20 -16.62 -8.94
C THR A 426 1.00 -15.73 -9.22
N ALA A 427 0.97 -14.46 -8.78
CA ALA A 427 2.10 -13.55 -8.92
C ALA A 427 3.34 -14.06 -8.15
N ALA A 428 3.17 -14.53 -6.91
CA ALA A 428 4.26 -15.11 -6.13
C ALA A 428 4.88 -16.35 -6.80
N GLN A 429 4.06 -17.23 -7.36
CA GLN A 429 4.53 -18.39 -8.14
C GLN A 429 5.29 -17.95 -9.41
N LYS A 430 4.76 -16.98 -10.16
CA LYS A 430 5.43 -16.42 -11.34
C LYS A 430 6.78 -15.81 -10.97
N LEU A 431 6.83 -14.99 -9.91
CA LEU A 431 8.08 -14.39 -9.41
C LEU A 431 9.09 -15.47 -9.02
N CYS A 432 8.67 -16.51 -8.28
CA CYS A 432 9.55 -17.61 -7.88
C CYS A 432 10.16 -18.36 -9.08
N ARG A 433 9.38 -18.55 -10.15
CA ARG A 433 9.84 -19.19 -11.38
C ARG A 433 10.77 -18.29 -12.19
N ASP A 434 10.41 -17.01 -12.34
CA ASP A 434 11.04 -16.10 -13.29
C ASP A 434 12.28 -15.38 -12.72
N LEU A 435 12.35 -15.18 -11.39
CA LEU A 435 13.52 -14.62 -10.70
C LEU A 435 14.64 -15.66 -10.57
N LYS A 436 15.89 -15.20 -10.63
CA LYS A 436 17.04 -16.00 -10.16
C LYS A 436 17.18 -15.85 -8.65
N SER A 437 16.90 -14.66 -8.14
CA SER A 437 16.87 -14.35 -6.70
C SER A 437 15.79 -15.12 -5.94
N GLU A 438 15.98 -15.25 -4.63
CA GLU A 438 15.07 -15.98 -3.75
C GLU A 438 13.76 -15.22 -3.50
N VAL A 439 12.67 -15.98 -3.39
CA VAL A 439 11.33 -15.46 -3.06
C VAL A 439 10.86 -16.09 -1.75
N TYR A 440 10.47 -15.26 -0.79
CA TYR A 440 9.93 -15.67 0.51
C TYR A 440 8.45 -15.35 0.58
N TYR A 441 7.63 -16.31 1.02
CA TYR A 441 6.18 -16.14 1.13
C TYR A 441 5.73 -16.18 2.59
N TYR A 442 4.81 -15.31 3.00
CA TYR A 442 4.14 -15.39 4.30
C TYR A 442 2.61 -15.34 4.20
N LEU A 443 1.97 -15.85 5.25
CA LEU A 443 0.57 -15.62 5.58
C LEU A 443 0.51 -15.10 7.01
N PHE A 444 0.02 -13.88 7.19
CA PHE A 444 -0.20 -13.31 8.51
C PHE A 444 -1.61 -13.63 9.01
N ASP A 445 -1.68 -14.48 10.03
CA ASP A 445 -2.91 -14.99 10.63
C ASP A 445 -2.90 -14.80 12.16
N TYR A 446 -2.20 -13.77 12.62
CA TYR A 446 -2.20 -13.42 14.03
C TYR A 446 -3.29 -12.38 14.32
N ARG A 447 -4.22 -12.75 15.21
CA ARG A 447 -5.21 -11.85 15.78
C ARG A 447 -4.81 -11.49 17.21
N GLY A 448 -4.48 -10.23 17.43
CA GLY A 448 -4.17 -9.64 18.73
C GLY A 448 -4.60 -8.18 18.82
N GLY A 449 -4.27 -7.51 19.93
CA GLY A 449 -4.75 -6.15 20.18
C GLY A 449 -4.12 -5.05 19.31
N LEU A 450 -3.11 -5.37 18.49
CA LEU A 450 -2.48 -4.40 17.57
C LEU A 450 -3.03 -4.46 16.14
N ASN A 451 -3.96 -5.38 15.85
CA ASN A 451 -4.71 -5.46 14.59
C ASN A 451 -5.66 -4.26 14.47
N GLU A 452 -5.14 -3.09 14.09
CA GLU A 452 -5.86 -1.82 14.12
C GLU A 452 -7.17 -1.85 13.34
N ASN A 453 -7.17 -2.42 12.13
CA ASN A 453 -8.35 -2.36 11.27
C ASN A 453 -9.42 -3.36 11.74
N SER A 454 -9.01 -4.56 12.17
CA SER A 454 -9.93 -5.49 12.83
C SER A 454 -10.56 -4.90 14.10
N GLU A 455 -9.77 -4.20 14.92
CA GLU A 455 -10.26 -3.51 16.13
C GLU A 455 -11.13 -2.28 15.81
N TYR A 456 -10.97 -1.68 14.65
CA TYR A 456 -11.88 -0.64 14.18
C TYR A 456 -13.24 -1.25 13.81
N ILE A 457 -13.23 -2.30 12.98
CA ILE A 457 -14.45 -2.98 12.54
C ILE A 457 -15.23 -3.54 13.74
N SER A 458 -14.54 -4.18 14.71
CA SER A 458 -15.16 -4.82 15.88
C SER A 458 -16.02 -3.87 16.73
N ARG A 459 -15.69 -2.58 16.77
CA ARG A 459 -16.45 -1.57 17.54
C ARG A 459 -17.87 -1.36 17.06
N PHE A 460 -18.16 -1.70 15.82
CA PHE A 460 -19.48 -1.56 15.22
C PHE A 460 -20.31 -2.84 15.31
N LEU A 461 -19.72 -3.93 15.80
CA LEU A 461 -20.37 -5.24 15.78
C LEU A 461 -20.97 -5.59 17.13
N ARG A 462 -22.01 -6.42 17.08
CA ARG A 462 -22.71 -6.94 18.26
C ARG A 462 -22.19 -8.31 18.71
N PHE A 463 -21.17 -8.84 18.04
CA PHE A 463 -20.58 -10.15 18.29
C PHE A 463 -19.06 -10.09 18.17
N SER A 464 -18.37 -11.09 18.70
CA SER A 464 -16.91 -11.14 18.69
C SER A 464 -16.35 -11.66 17.36
N MET A 465 -15.31 -10.99 16.86
CA MET A 465 -14.48 -11.42 15.72
C MET A 465 -13.13 -12.00 16.15
N GLU A 466 -12.97 -12.40 17.42
CA GLU A 466 -11.68 -12.81 18.00
C GLU A 466 -11.00 -13.94 17.22
N HIS A 467 -11.77 -14.82 16.58
CA HIS A 467 -11.24 -15.96 15.82
C HIS A 467 -11.27 -15.78 14.31
N TRP A 468 -11.58 -14.57 13.83
CA TRP A 468 -11.77 -14.38 12.40
C TRP A 468 -10.44 -14.34 11.65
N GLY A 469 -9.36 -13.88 12.26
CA GLY A 469 -8.04 -13.75 11.63
C GLY A 469 -7.66 -12.28 11.46
N ALA A 470 -6.70 -11.98 10.58
CA ALA A 470 -6.21 -10.62 10.35
C ALA A 470 -6.76 -10.07 9.03
N THR A 471 -7.26 -8.83 9.05
CA THR A 471 -7.72 -8.11 7.84
C THR A 471 -6.60 -7.24 7.28
N ILE A 472 -6.86 -6.61 6.14
CA ILE A 472 -5.91 -5.75 5.44
C ILE A 472 -5.28 -4.72 6.38
N THR A 473 -3.98 -4.50 6.23
CA THR A 473 -3.14 -3.57 7.01
C THR A 473 -2.93 -3.89 8.50
N ASP A 474 -3.56 -4.93 9.04
CA ASP A 474 -3.41 -5.27 10.47
C ASP A 474 -1.97 -5.62 10.85
N GLU A 475 -1.18 -6.18 9.92
CA GLU A 475 0.20 -6.55 10.13
C GLU A 475 1.14 -5.33 10.21
N LEU A 476 0.74 -4.19 9.61
CA LEU A 476 1.56 -2.98 9.59
C LEU A 476 1.82 -2.43 10.99
N CYS A 477 0.88 -2.56 11.93
CA CYS A 477 1.08 -2.12 13.31
C CYS A 477 1.92 -3.08 14.16
N TYR A 478 2.31 -4.23 13.60
CA TYR A 478 3.36 -5.10 14.15
C TYR A 478 4.75 -4.77 13.56
N LEU A 479 4.82 -3.95 12.50
CA LEU A 479 6.07 -3.52 11.85
C LEU A 479 6.41 -2.06 12.12
N HIS A 480 5.39 -1.22 12.21
CA HIS A 480 5.49 0.22 12.50
C HIS A 480 4.82 0.53 13.83
N PHE A 481 5.31 1.58 14.48
CA PHE A 481 4.59 2.14 15.62
C PHE A 481 3.41 2.98 15.11
N CYS A 482 2.21 2.41 15.16
CA CYS A 482 0.97 3.08 14.77
C CYS A 482 0.50 4.05 15.87
N THR A 483 0.80 5.34 15.73
CA THR A 483 0.54 6.37 16.76
C THR A 483 -0.94 6.46 17.17
N ARG A 484 -1.88 6.13 16.27
CA ARG A 484 -3.33 6.11 16.51
C ARG A 484 -3.74 5.15 17.62
N ILE A 485 -3.07 4.01 17.72
CA ILE A 485 -3.29 3.01 18.77
C ILE A 485 -2.22 3.08 19.86
N LYS A 486 -1.52 4.23 20.02
CA LYS A 486 -0.53 4.48 21.09
C LYS A 486 -1.04 4.12 22.48
N LYS A 487 -2.33 4.34 22.77
CA LYS A 487 -2.95 3.95 24.04
C LYS A 487 -2.86 2.44 24.27
N THR A 488 -3.12 1.65 23.23
CA THR A 488 -3.04 0.19 23.26
C THR A 488 -1.59 -0.27 23.47
N TYR A 489 -0.62 0.30 22.73
CA TYR A 489 0.80 -0.01 22.99
C TYR A 489 1.22 0.33 24.43
N ASN A 490 0.77 1.46 24.98
CA ASN A 490 1.05 1.84 26.37
C ASN A 490 0.42 0.86 27.38
N GLN A 491 -0.76 0.33 27.09
CA GLN A 491 -1.39 -0.70 27.92
C GLN A 491 -0.55 -1.98 27.91
N PHE A 492 -0.16 -2.47 26.74
CA PHE A 492 0.70 -3.64 26.62
C PHE A 492 2.08 -3.43 27.26
N LYS A 493 2.67 -2.22 27.17
CA LYS A 493 3.98 -1.89 27.77
C LYS A 493 3.96 -1.97 29.31
N LYS A 494 2.81 -1.79 29.95
CA LYS A 494 2.63 -1.95 31.41
C LYS A 494 2.51 -3.41 31.84
N LEU A 495 2.15 -4.29 30.93
CA LEU A 495 2.06 -5.73 31.17
C LEU A 495 3.45 -6.36 31.06
N PRO A 496 3.64 -7.60 31.54
CA PRO A 496 4.90 -8.31 31.37
C PRO A 496 5.34 -8.31 29.90
N SER A 497 6.64 -8.07 29.65
CA SER A 497 7.22 -7.95 28.30
C SER A 497 7.03 -9.19 27.41
N GLU A 498 6.53 -10.27 27.98
CA GLU A 498 6.27 -11.56 27.34
C GLU A 498 4.90 -11.70 26.67
N GLN A 499 4.11 -10.62 26.56
CA GLN A 499 2.82 -10.67 25.86
C GLN A 499 2.97 -11.19 24.42
N PRO A 500 2.02 -12.02 23.94
CA PRO A 500 2.02 -12.53 22.57
C PRO A 500 2.19 -11.44 21.50
N GLU A 501 1.57 -10.27 21.69
CA GLU A 501 1.62 -9.14 20.76
C GLU A 501 3.05 -8.65 20.56
N PHE A 502 3.79 -8.40 21.64
CA PHE A 502 5.18 -7.95 21.54
C PHE A 502 6.12 -9.06 21.08
N LYS A 503 5.81 -10.34 21.37
CA LYS A 503 6.57 -11.47 20.83
C LYS A 503 6.43 -11.56 19.31
N VAL A 504 5.22 -11.39 18.77
CA VAL A 504 4.98 -11.36 17.32
C VAL A 504 5.62 -10.12 16.70
N LEU A 505 5.39 -8.93 17.27
CA LEU A 505 5.98 -7.67 16.81
C LEU A 505 7.50 -7.76 16.69
N LYS A 506 8.21 -8.19 17.75
CA LYS A 506 9.68 -8.29 17.74
C LYS A 506 10.17 -9.26 16.66
N LYS A 507 9.51 -10.41 16.51
CA LYS A 507 9.86 -11.39 15.48
C LYS A 507 9.63 -10.85 14.07
N MET A 508 8.51 -10.18 13.83
CA MET A 508 8.20 -9.56 12.54
C MET A 508 9.21 -8.47 12.19
N VAL A 509 9.45 -7.52 13.09
CA VAL A 509 10.42 -6.44 12.84
C VAL A 509 11.82 -7.02 12.59
N ARG A 510 12.27 -8.02 13.36
CA ARG A 510 13.55 -8.70 13.12
C ARG A 510 13.60 -9.41 11.75
N MET A 511 12.54 -10.11 11.34
CA MET A 511 12.49 -10.79 10.04
C MET A 511 12.50 -9.81 8.86
N TRP A 512 11.72 -8.72 8.93
CA TRP A 512 11.66 -7.71 7.87
C TRP A 512 12.96 -6.93 7.76
N THR A 513 13.56 -6.56 8.90
CA THR A 513 14.85 -5.86 8.91
C THR A 513 16.00 -6.77 8.49
N ASN A 514 15.99 -8.05 8.85
CA ASN A 514 16.95 -9.04 8.33
C ASN A 514 16.82 -9.20 6.82
N PHE A 515 15.59 -9.23 6.29
CA PHE A 515 15.40 -9.26 4.84
C PHE A 515 16.00 -8.01 4.17
N ALA A 516 15.78 -6.81 4.73
CA ALA A 516 16.40 -5.58 4.21
C ALA A 516 17.94 -5.57 4.34
N LYS A 517 18.49 -6.17 5.40
CA LYS A 517 19.95 -6.26 5.64
C LYS A 517 20.64 -7.27 4.73
N TYR A 518 20.00 -8.41 4.48
CA TYR A 518 20.66 -9.63 4.01
C TYR A 518 19.96 -10.32 2.83
N GLY A 519 18.79 -9.85 2.40
CA GLY A 519 17.94 -10.56 1.43
C GLY A 519 17.34 -11.87 1.94
N ASN A 520 17.48 -12.16 3.25
CA ASN A 520 17.00 -13.38 3.90
C ASN A 520 16.37 -13.01 5.26
N PRO A 521 15.13 -13.42 5.56
CA PRO A 521 14.46 -13.07 6.83
C PRO A 521 15.03 -13.76 8.07
N THR A 522 15.69 -14.92 7.91
CA THR A 522 16.29 -15.73 8.99
C THR A 522 17.70 -16.19 8.61
N PRO A 523 18.64 -15.25 8.39
CA PRO A 523 19.97 -15.58 7.89
C PRO A 523 20.83 -16.27 8.95
N ASP A 524 20.76 -15.79 10.20
CA ASP A 524 21.51 -16.33 11.33
C ASP A 524 20.67 -17.34 12.12
N GLY A 525 21.18 -18.58 12.25
CA GLY A 525 20.56 -19.62 13.06
C GLY A 525 20.71 -19.42 14.56
N ASN A 526 21.60 -18.52 15.00
CA ASN A 526 21.86 -18.20 16.40
C ASN A 526 21.16 -16.92 16.87
N ASP A 527 20.29 -16.31 16.03
CA ASP A 527 19.54 -15.10 16.37
C ASP A 527 18.75 -15.28 17.67
N ASP A 528 18.89 -14.34 18.60
CA ASP A 528 18.32 -14.43 19.95
C ASP A 528 16.77 -14.47 19.96
N ILE A 529 16.14 -13.88 18.95
CA ILE A 529 14.68 -13.79 18.77
C ILE A 529 14.16 -14.90 17.86
N LEU A 530 14.94 -15.27 16.83
CA LEU A 530 14.53 -16.14 15.71
C LEU A 530 15.20 -17.52 15.69
N LYS A 531 16.09 -17.88 16.63
CA LYS A 531 16.79 -19.19 16.68
C LYS A 531 15.92 -20.43 16.50
N ALA A 532 14.64 -20.35 16.88
CA ALA A 532 13.68 -21.45 16.75
C ALA A 532 12.93 -21.46 15.41
N THR A 533 13.33 -20.62 14.44
CA THR A 533 12.62 -20.44 13.18
C THR A 533 13.61 -20.30 12.04
N LYS A 534 13.50 -21.22 11.07
CA LYS A 534 14.14 -21.09 9.76
C LYS A 534 13.06 -20.86 8.71
N TRP A 535 13.08 -19.69 8.11
CA TRP A 535 12.20 -19.35 6.99
C TRP A 535 12.85 -19.80 5.69
N LEU A 536 12.28 -20.84 5.08
CA LEU A 536 12.73 -21.35 3.79
C LEU A 536 12.11 -20.53 2.65
N PRO A 537 12.85 -20.27 1.56
CA PRO A 537 12.27 -19.67 0.37
C PRO A 537 11.23 -20.60 -0.29
N MET A 538 10.44 -20.04 -1.19
CA MET A 538 9.52 -20.78 -2.06
C MET A 538 10.29 -21.81 -2.89
N ASP A 539 9.71 -22.99 -3.06
CA ASP A 539 10.27 -24.04 -3.91
C ASP A 539 9.95 -23.73 -5.38
N LYS A 540 10.97 -23.76 -6.24
CA LYS A 540 10.79 -23.56 -7.69
C LYS A 540 10.14 -24.76 -8.39
N LYS A 541 10.12 -25.95 -7.76
CA LYS A 541 9.73 -27.24 -8.37
C LYS A 541 8.59 -27.96 -7.64
N GLY A 542 7.96 -27.33 -6.65
CA GLY A 542 6.89 -27.94 -5.85
C GLY A 542 5.97 -26.91 -5.23
N ASP A 543 5.15 -27.32 -4.26
CA ASP A 543 4.24 -26.40 -3.58
C ASP A 543 5.01 -25.27 -2.88
N SER A 544 4.49 -24.04 -3.05
CA SER A 544 5.04 -22.84 -2.47
C SER A 544 5.15 -22.94 -0.94
N ASN A 545 6.38 -23.07 -0.42
CA ASN A 545 6.66 -22.90 1.00
C ASN A 545 6.24 -21.50 1.44
N TYR A 546 5.60 -21.39 2.60
CA TYR A 546 5.29 -20.11 3.22
C TYR A 546 5.46 -20.17 4.73
N LEU A 547 5.78 -19.02 5.34
CA LEU A 547 5.77 -18.86 6.78
C LEU A 547 4.36 -18.47 7.25
N HIS A 548 3.74 -19.34 8.03
CA HIS A 548 2.49 -19.06 8.71
C HIS A 548 2.75 -18.32 10.03
N ILE A 549 2.40 -17.04 10.05
CA ILE A 549 2.63 -16.14 11.19
C ILE A 549 1.35 -16.07 12.02
N THR A 550 1.34 -16.80 13.13
CA THR A 550 0.31 -16.73 14.17
C THR A 550 0.97 -16.23 15.46
N LYS A 551 0.49 -16.64 16.64
CA LYS A 551 1.29 -16.58 17.87
C LYS A 551 2.62 -17.35 17.76
N THR A 552 2.66 -18.36 16.88
CA THR A 552 3.86 -19.15 16.56
C THR A 552 4.21 -19.01 15.09
N LEU A 553 5.49 -19.20 14.77
CA LEU A 553 6.00 -19.20 13.39
C LEU A 553 6.12 -20.64 12.93
N LYS A 554 5.46 -21.01 11.83
CA LYS A 554 5.49 -22.37 11.29
C LYS A 554 5.63 -22.34 9.77
N MET A 555 6.59 -23.11 9.23
CA MET A 555 6.64 -23.36 7.80
C MET A 555 5.49 -24.28 7.38
N LYS A 556 4.82 -23.92 6.30
CA LYS A 556 3.73 -24.68 5.67
C LYS A 556 3.87 -24.60 4.14
N LYS A 557 2.99 -25.29 3.43
CA LYS A 557 2.92 -25.32 1.96
C LYS A 557 1.54 -24.89 1.48
N ASN A 558 1.49 -24.25 0.33
CA ASN A 558 0.27 -23.79 -0.34
C ASN A 558 -0.68 -23.00 0.59
N PRO A 559 -0.49 -21.67 0.75
CA PRO A 559 -1.30 -20.87 1.67
C PRO A 559 -2.78 -20.75 1.28
N LEU A 560 -3.16 -21.06 0.04
CA LEU A 560 -4.55 -21.08 -0.40
C LEU A 560 -5.19 -22.47 -0.31
N GLY A 561 -4.39 -23.53 -0.28
CA GLY A 561 -4.87 -24.92 -0.29
C GLY A 561 -5.77 -25.19 -1.49
N GLU A 562 -6.86 -25.92 -1.26
CA GLU A 562 -7.87 -26.30 -2.26
C GLU A 562 -8.49 -25.09 -2.99
N ARG A 563 -8.43 -23.88 -2.41
CA ARG A 563 -8.96 -22.67 -3.06
C ARG A 563 -8.18 -22.29 -4.32
N SER A 564 -6.86 -22.50 -4.32
CA SER A 564 -6.04 -22.27 -5.52
C SER A 564 -6.38 -23.24 -6.64
N GLU A 565 -6.55 -24.52 -6.30
CA GLU A 565 -6.94 -25.59 -7.23
C GLU A 565 -8.33 -25.34 -7.80
N PHE A 566 -9.30 -24.95 -6.97
CA PHE A 566 -10.64 -24.57 -7.40
C PHE A 566 -10.60 -23.47 -8.47
N TRP A 567 -9.86 -22.38 -8.24
CA TRP A 567 -9.76 -21.30 -9.22
C TRP A 567 -9.05 -21.72 -10.50
N ASP A 568 -7.99 -22.52 -10.40
CA ASP A 568 -7.28 -23.04 -11.58
C ASP A 568 -8.20 -23.93 -12.42
N GLU A 569 -8.95 -24.84 -11.81
CA GLU A 569 -9.92 -25.70 -12.49
C GLU A 569 -11.08 -24.90 -13.08
N PHE A 570 -11.64 -23.98 -12.31
CA PHE A 570 -12.73 -23.10 -12.72
C PHE A 570 -12.32 -22.29 -13.95
N LEU A 571 -11.19 -21.58 -13.90
CA LEU A 571 -10.73 -20.74 -15.01
C LEU A 571 -10.37 -21.57 -16.25
N ASN A 572 -9.76 -22.75 -16.08
CA ASN A 572 -9.44 -23.63 -17.20
C ASN A 572 -10.70 -24.23 -17.86
N LYS A 573 -11.71 -24.60 -17.06
CA LYS A 573 -13.01 -25.08 -17.55
C LYS A 573 -13.66 -24.02 -18.44
N TYR A 574 -13.82 -22.80 -17.95
CA TYR A 574 -14.53 -21.76 -18.69
C TYR A 574 -13.71 -21.17 -19.85
N ARG A 575 -12.37 -21.15 -19.76
CA ARG A 575 -11.52 -20.78 -20.91
C ARG A 575 -11.78 -21.66 -22.14
N ARG A 576 -12.03 -22.96 -21.94
CA ARG A 576 -12.32 -23.92 -23.04
C ARG A 576 -13.69 -23.70 -23.71
N LEU A 577 -14.55 -22.88 -23.10
CA LEU A 577 -15.90 -22.56 -23.59
C LEU A 577 -15.96 -21.18 -24.28
N THR A 578 -14.80 -20.55 -24.49
CA THR A 578 -14.70 -19.22 -25.09
C THR A 578 -14.87 -19.24 -26.61
N ASN A 579 -15.50 -18.18 -27.13
CA ASN A 579 -15.50 -17.80 -28.53
C ASN A 579 -15.24 -16.29 -28.59
N ASP A 580 -14.16 -15.84 -29.26
CA ASP A 580 -13.73 -14.44 -29.30
C ASP A 580 -13.67 -13.77 -27.91
N ALA A 581 -12.98 -14.42 -26.95
CA ALA A 581 -12.86 -13.99 -25.54
C ALA A 581 -14.18 -13.93 -24.74
N THR A 582 -15.33 -14.25 -25.33
CA THR A 582 -16.61 -14.33 -24.61
C THR A 582 -17.00 -15.79 -24.36
N VAL A 583 -17.35 -16.14 -23.14
CA VAL A 583 -17.87 -17.47 -22.79
C VAL A 583 -19.35 -17.55 -23.18
N VAL A 584 -19.67 -18.26 -24.27
CA VAL A 584 -21.03 -18.31 -24.88
C VAL A 584 -21.56 -19.72 -25.14
N ASN A 585 -20.76 -20.79 -25.06
CA ASN A 585 -21.16 -22.14 -25.46
C ASN A 585 -21.29 -23.11 -24.26
N GLU A 586 -22.38 -23.89 -24.22
CA GLU A 586 -22.59 -24.97 -23.24
C GLU A 586 -21.88 -26.29 -23.64
N GLU A 587 -21.46 -26.43 -24.91
CA GLU A 587 -20.73 -27.60 -25.43
C GLU A 587 -19.26 -27.25 -25.73
N ILE A 588 -18.35 -28.12 -25.25
CA ILE A 588 -16.91 -28.04 -25.52
C ILE A 588 -16.69 -28.24 -27.02
N ARG A 589 -16.19 -27.23 -27.74
CA ARG A 589 -15.63 -27.49 -29.08
C ARG A 589 -14.35 -28.30 -28.90
N HIS A 590 -14.34 -29.52 -29.44
CA HIS A 590 -13.12 -30.28 -29.65
C HIS A 590 -12.18 -29.44 -30.52
N VAL A 591 -11.13 -28.87 -29.93
CA VAL A 591 -10.01 -28.33 -30.67
C VAL A 591 -9.14 -29.53 -31.03
N GLU A 592 -9.09 -29.89 -32.31
CA GLU A 592 -8.09 -30.83 -32.82
C GLU A 592 -6.69 -30.26 -32.55
N LEU A 593 -5.85 -31.09 -31.92
CA LEU A 593 -4.51 -30.78 -31.42
C LEU A 593 -3.53 -30.28 -32.50
#